data_AF-A0A8K0HTN5-F1
#
_entry.id   AF-A0A8K0HTN5-F1
#
_cell.length_a   1.000
_cell.length_b   1.000
_cell.length_c   1.000
_cell.angle_alpha   90.00
_cell.angle_beta   90.00
_cell.angle_gamma   90.00
#
_symmetry.space_group_name_H-M   'P 1'
#
loop_
_entity.id
_entity.type
_entity.pdbx_description
1 polymer ?
#
loop_
_entity_poly.entity_id
_entity_poly.type
_entity_poly.pdbx_seq_one_letter_code
_entity_poly.pdbx_strand_id
1 'polypeptide(L)'
;MNLEAVGALELHIILSKLGPEDAARSSCVSKKLRSSASEDSFWSRFCADELGLSHPTDPLGNPTPSFKVCYQIWRKEFCMYPWSLVKRVKKCWDRLRNWLTVNFPEAGATLRKGATEDDIQELENMLKVKLPLSTRVLYRFVDGQEFKERDYTTSIFGSPLGLIGGYIYYDHCVNVYMLPLHQIILETKEIISQLHFPGKSKFIVVAGSSTFTEKLFFLNCATGELYVGTKNLQFGEMLPCVPNELIMSVHDPNGDQQQDALLLWLEEHGRRLESGIIKLREEGNIRGISLFPEETPLCSTAVTNGVQVRASALFVPEFADLQDYQEKYLFAYSIRMSLLPEGCIINGMSFSSCQLHWRHWIIRATDTIKSDVNGEAVIGKYPLLQPGGKEFVYESCTPLPSSTGSIEGSFTFVPGREYRERYRTVKWILSSLDWKSSNLPLSNFEP
;
A
#
# COMPACT_ATOMS: atom_id res chain seq x y z
N MET A 1 43.67 5.49 34.86
CA MET A 1 42.65 4.71 35.59
C MET A 1 42.64 3.31 35.01
N ASN A 2 42.92 2.27 35.80
CA ASN A 2 43.04 0.91 35.30
C ASN A 2 41.64 0.29 35.17
N LEU A 3 41.05 0.31 33.97
CA LEU A 3 39.71 -0.25 33.70
C LEU A 3 39.62 -1.74 34.09
N GLU A 4 40.76 -2.45 34.15
CA GLU A 4 40.81 -3.85 34.57
C GLU A 4 40.60 -4.05 36.07
N ALA A 5 40.77 -3.01 36.89
CA ALA A 5 40.49 -3.02 38.33
C ALA A 5 39.00 -2.82 38.65
N VAL A 6 38.20 -2.43 37.67
CA VAL A 6 36.75 -2.22 37.81
C VAL A 6 36.05 -3.58 37.92
N GLY A 7 35.11 -3.72 38.86
CA GLY A 7 34.37 -4.98 39.07
C GLY A 7 33.49 -5.37 37.87
N ALA A 8 33.06 -6.63 37.83
CA ALA A 8 32.28 -7.15 36.70
C ALA A 8 30.92 -6.45 36.55
N LEU A 9 30.28 -6.09 37.67
CA LEU A 9 29.00 -5.40 37.68
C LEU A 9 29.11 -3.96 37.16
N GLU A 10 30.15 -3.25 37.56
CA GLU A 10 30.43 -1.88 37.12
C GLU A 10 30.81 -1.85 35.63
N LEU A 11 31.61 -2.83 35.17
CA LEU A 11 31.87 -3.02 33.75
C LEU A 11 30.59 -3.31 32.96
N HIS A 12 29.69 -4.14 33.50
CA HIS A 12 28.40 -4.42 32.89
C HIS A 12 27.57 -3.13 32.74
N ILE A 13 27.48 -2.31 33.80
CA ILE A 13 26.76 -1.03 33.76
C ILE A 13 27.35 -0.09 32.70
N ILE A 14 28.68 0.03 32.61
CA ILE A 14 29.35 0.87 31.61
C ILE A 14 29.06 0.38 30.19
N LEU A 15 29.25 -0.91 29.93
CA LEU A 15 29.03 -1.51 28.60
C LEU A 15 27.55 -1.44 28.17
N SER A 16 26.62 -1.47 29.13
CA SER A 16 25.17 -1.32 28.86
C SER A 16 24.78 0.04 28.27
N LYS A 17 25.66 1.05 28.38
CA LYS A 17 25.45 2.40 27.85
C LYS A 17 26.08 2.61 26.46
N LEU A 18 26.85 1.65 25.98
CA LEU A 18 27.51 1.72 24.68
C LEU A 18 26.56 1.29 23.56
N GLY A 19 26.83 1.80 22.35
CA GLY A 19 26.28 1.22 21.14
C GLY A 19 26.99 -0.08 20.75
N PRO A 20 26.44 -0.85 19.81
CA PRO A 20 27.00 -2.13 19.37
C PRO A 20 28.43 -2.03 18.84
N GLU A 21 28.77 -0.93 18.14
CA GLU A 21 30.12 -0.72 17.62
C GLU A 21 31.15 -0.48 18.72
N ASP A 22 30.81 0.34 19.73
CA ASP A 22 31.72 0.63 20.84
C ASP A 22 31.83 -0.55 21.80
N ALA A 23 30.76 -1.33 21.98
CA ALA A 23 30.80 -2.61 22.67
C ALA A 23 31.75 -3.59 21.96
N ALA A 24 31.67 -3.69 20.63
CA ALA A 24 32.58 -4.51 19.84
C ALA A 24 34.03 -4.03 19.94
N ARG A 25 34.30 -2.72 19.82
CA ARG A 25 35.65 -2.14 19.98
C ARG A 25 36.23 -2.39 21.37
N SER A 26 35.42 -2.23 22.41
CA SER A 26 35.83 -2.50 23.80
C SER A 26 36.28 -3.96 23.98
N SER A 27 35.64 -4.89 23.28
CA SER A 27 36.01 -6.32 23.32
C SER A 27 37.40 -6.64 22.75
N CYS A 28 37.99 -5.71 21.99
CA CYS A 28 39.32 -5.84 21.41
C CYS A 28 40.45 -5.41 22.37
N VAL A 29 40.11 -4.71 23.47
CA VAL A 29 41.10 -4.05 24.34
C VAL A 29 41.75 -5.02 25.34
N SER A 30 40.98 -5.92 25.96
CA SER A 30 41.53 -6.93 26.88
C SER A 30 40.65 -8.17 27.02
N LYS A 31 41.20 -9.26 27.59
CA LYS A 31 40.44 -10.51 27.81
C LYS A 31 39.22 -10.30 28.72
N LYS A 32 39.36 -9.44 29.74
CA LYS A 32 38.27 -9.13 30.68
C LYS A 32 37.14 -8.39 29.96
N LEU A 33 37.48 -7.33 29.22
CA LEU A 33 36.51 -6.57 28.43
C LEU A 33 35.88 -7.41 27.32
N ARG A 34 36.64 -8.32 26.71
CA ARG A 34 36.10 -9.28 25.74
C ARG A 34 35.03 -10.17 26.35
N SER A 35 35.28 -10.71 27.54
CA SER A 35 34.30 -11.56 28.24
C SER A 35 33.05 -10.76 28.56
N SER A 36 33.18 -9.59 29.19
CA SER A 36 32.04 -8.75 29.57
C SER A 36 31.26 -8.26 28.34
N ALA A 37 31.92 -7.75 27.30
CA ALA A 37 31.25 -7.29 26.07
C ALA A 37 30.68 -8.42 25.20
N SER A 38 30.86 -9.69 25.60
CA SER A 38 30.25 -10.85 24.94
C SER A 38 28.98 -11.34 25.65
N GLU A 39 28.58 -10.72 26.75
CA GLU A 39 27.33 -11.07 27.43
C GLU A 39 26.12 -10.87 26.51
N ASP A 40 25.34 -11.92 26.33
CA ASP A 40 24.26 -11.96 25.34
C ASP A 40 23.10 -11.02 25.68
N SER A 41 22.97 -10.62 26.96
CA SER A 41 21.99 -9.63 27.41
C SER A 41 22.13 -8.29 26.68
N PHE A 42 23.36 -7.82 26.43
CA PHE A 42 23.61 -6.59 25.66
C PHE A 42 23.18 -6.73 24.21
N TRP A 43 23.58 -7.85 23.59
CA TRP A 43 23.31 -8.11 22.18
C TRP A 43 21.83 -8.38 21.93
N SER A 44 21.11 -8.97 22.90
CA SER A 44 19.66 -9.12 22.84
C SER A 44 18.96 -7.77 22.74
N ARG A 45 19.41 -6.78 23.52
CA ARG A 45 18.91 -5.42 23.45
C ARG A 45 19.26 -4.75 22.13
N PHE A 46 20.50 -4.87 21.64
CA PHE A 46 20.88 -4.30 20.33
C PHE A 46 20.06 -4.90 19.18
N CYS A 47 19.86 -6.22 19.18
CA CYS A 47 19.02 -6.89 18.19
C CYS A 47 17.54 -6.48 18.30
N ALA A 48 17.02 -6.29 19.52
CA ALA A 48 15.66 -5.79 19.70
C ALA A 48 15.51 -4.34 19.24
N ASP A 49 16.41 -3.45 19.66
CA ASP A 49 16.35 -2.01 19.40
C ASP A 49 16.63 -1.68 17.93
N GLU A 50 17.60 -2.35 17.29
CA GLU A 50 18.01 -2.04 15.92
C GLU A 50 17.36 -2.93 14.86
N LEU A 51 17.06 -4.18 15.19
CA LEU A 51 16.57 -5.17 14.25
C LEU A 51 15.16 -5.69 14.60
N GLY A 52 14.53 -5.24 15.69
CA GLY A 52 13.20 -5.72 16.08
C GLY A 52 13.15 -7.22 16.38
N LEU A 53 14.28 -7.85 16.75
CA LEU A 53 14.37 -9.29 16.98
C LEU A 53 14.15 -9.62 18.46
N SER A 54 13.22 -10.53 18.72
CA SER A 54 12.99 -11.11 20.06
C SER A 54 13.76 -12.42 20.30
N HIS A 55 14.32 -13.01 19.24
CA HIS A 55 15.08 -14.25 19.26
C HIS A 55 16.32 -14.11 18.36
N PRO A 56 17.41 -14.83 18.64
CA PRO A 56 18.65 -14.70 17.87
C PRO A 56 18.54 -15.41 16.52
N THR A 57 18.03 -14.72 15.50
CA THR A 57 17.83 -15.27 14.14
C THR A 57 18.60 -14.51 13.08
N ASP A 58 19.14 -15.21 12.08
CA ASP A 58 19.81 -14.63 10.92
C ASP A 58 18.82 -13.88 9.99
N PRO A 59 19.31 -13.19 8.93
CA PRO A 59 18.44 -12.50 7.97
C PRO A 59 17.41 -13.38 7.24
N LEU A 60 17.66 -14.69 7.16
CA LEU A 60 16.76 -15.66 6.52
C LEU A 60 15.77 -16.29 7.52
N GLY A 61 15.86 -15.91 8.81
CA GLY A 61 15.01 -16.41 9.88
C GLY A 61 15.50 -17.69 10.55
N ASN A 62 16.72 -18.16 10.25
CA ASN A 62 17.27 -19.35 10.91
C ASN A 62 17.79 -19.01 12.31
N PRO A 63 17.61 -19.89 13.31
CA PRO A 63 18.14 -19.66 14.65
C PRO A 63 19.66 -19.67 14.65
N THR A 64 20.25 -18.82 15.47
CA THR A 64 21.69 -18.67 15.66
C THR A 64 22.06 -19.00 17.11
N PRO A 65 23.34 -19.32 17.41
CA PRO A 65 23.74 -19.72 18.76
C PRO A 65 23.57 -18.65 19.86
N SER A 66 23.57 -17.37 19.51
CA SER A 66 23.45 -16.25 20.47
C SER A 66 23.09 -14.94 19.77
N PHE A 67 22.57 -13.95 20.49
CA PHE A 67 22.28 -12.63 19.92
C PHE A 67 23.51 -11.91 19.39
N LYS A 68 24.69 -12.11 20.00
CA LYS A 68 25.95 -11.60 19.46
C LYS A 68 26.27 -12.16 18.08
N VAL A 69 26.15 -13.47 17.92
CA VAL A 69 26.41 -14.15 16.63
C VAL A 69 25.37 -13.71 15.60
N CYS A 70 24.10 -13.60 16.00
CA CYS A 70 23.04 -13.01 15.19
C CYS A 70 23.44 -11.63 14.67
N TYR A 71 23.77 -10.68 15.55
CA TYR A 71 24.12 -9.31 15.14
C TYR A 71 25.34 -9.29 14.20
N GLN A 72 26.34 -10.14 14.43
CA GLN A 72 27.50 -10.27 13.55
C GLN A 72 27.13 -10.76 12.14
N ILE A 73 26.25 -11.76 12.04
CA ILE A 73 25.76 -12.26 10.75
C ILE A 73 25.02 -11.13 10.02
N TRP A 74 24.10 -10.44 10.69
CA TRP A 74 23.36 -9.32 10.10
C TRP A 74 24.29 -8.21 9.57
N ARG A 75 25.28 -7.78 10.37
CA ARG A 75 26.26 -6.76 9.92
C ARG A 75 27.12 -7.24 8.77
N LYS A 76 27.44 -8.54 8.70
CA LYS A 76 28.22 -9.13 7.61
C LYS A 76 27.40 -9.21 6.32
N GLU A 77 26.15 -9.69 6.40
CA GLU A 77 25.26 -9.91 5.24
C GLU A 77 24.87 -8.60 4.52
N PHE A 78 24.79 -7.50 5.27
CA PHE A 78 24.45 -6.17 4.75
C PHE A 78 25.61 -5.16 4.84
N CYS A 79 26.85 -5.65 4.90
CA CYS A 79 28.03 -4.78 5.12
C CYS A 79 28.25 -3.72 4.03
N MET A 80 27.69 -3.92 2.84
CA MET A 80 27.78 -3.00 1.71
C MET A 80 26.73 -1.88 1.71
N TYR A 81 25.79 -1.91 2.66
CA TYR A 81 24.72 -0.92 2.76
C TYR A 81 24.89 -0.05 4.01
N PRO A 82 24.47 1.22 3.96
CA PRO A 82 24.32 2.05 5.15
C PRO A 82 23.44 1.34 6.18
N TRP A 83 23.95 1.19 7.40
CA TRP A 83 23.23 0.44 8.44
C TRP A 83 21.89 1.09 8.81
N SER A 84 21.83 2.43 8.76
CA SER A 84 20.61 3.23 8.88
C SER A 84 19.52 2.80 7.89
N LEU A 85 19.88 2.62 6.62
CA LEU A 85 18.99 2.17 5.56
C LEU A 85 18.49 0.73 5.79
N VAL A 86 19.38 -0.19 6.18
CA VAL A 86 19.01 -1.59 6.48
C VAL A 86 17.96 -1.64 7.58
N LYS A 87 18.16 -0.90 8.67
CA LYS A 87 17.19 -0.81 9.79
C LYS A 87 15.84 -0.25 9.33
N ARG A 88 15.86 0.81 8.51
CA ARG A 88 14.64 1.44 7.97
C ARG A 88 13.85 0.46 7.10
N VAL A 89 14.50 -0.18 6.14
CA VAL A 89 13.85 -1.15 5.23
C VAL A 89 13.33 -2.36 6.00
N LYS A 90 14.09 -2.86 6.99
CA LYS A 90 13.62 -3.94 7.86
C LYS A 90 12.33 -3.55 8.58
N LYS A 91 12.29 -2.36 9.17
CA LYS A 91 11.09 -1.86 9.86
C LYS A 91 9.89 -1.75 8.90
N CYS A 92 10.10 -1.30 7.67
CA CYS A 92 9.06 -1.27 6.64
C CYS A 92 8.49 -2.68 6.38
N TRP A 93 9.36 -3.68 6.16
CA TRP A 93 8.93 -5.05 5.92
C TRP A 93 8.31 -5.74 7.13
N ASP A 94 8.83 -5.50 8.34
CA ASP A 94 8.27 -6.05 9.57
C ASP A 94 6.83 -5.56 9.78
N ARG A 95 6.56 -4.26 9.54
CA ARG A 95 5.20 -3.71 9.57
C ARG A 95 4.25 -4.44 8.63
N LEU A 96 4.63 -4.57 7.36
CA LEU A 96 3.84 -5.27 6.35
C LEU A 96 3.62 -6.75 6.72
N ARG A 97 4.67 -7.47 7.09
CA ARG A 97 4.59 -8.90 7.47
C ARG A 97 3.72 -9.13 8.70
N ASN A 98 3.84 -8.27 9.72
CA ASN A 98 3.02 -8.34 10.93
C ASN A 98 1.54 -8.15 10.57
N TRP A 99 1.22 -7.15 9.75
CA TRP A 99 -0.15 -6.91 9.29
C TRP A 99 -0.68 -8.10 8.48
N LEU A 100 0.10 -8.63 7.52
CA LEU A 100 -0.30 -9.77 6.69
C LEU A 100 -0.53 -11.04 7.52
N THR A 101 0.34 -11.31 8.49
CA THR A 101 0.22 -12.51 9.36
C THR A 101 -1.11 -12.53 10.11
N VAL A 102 -1.59 -11.36 10.55
CA VAL A 102 -2.85 -11.23 11.29
C VAL A 102 -4.05 -11.16 10.35
N ASN A 103 -3.96 -10.41 9.26
CA ASN A 103 -5.12 -10.04 8.45
C ASN A 103 -5.23 -10.84 7.15
N PHE A 104 -4.12 -11.06 6.45
CA PHE A 104 -4.09 -11.65 5.10
C PHE A 104 -2.96 -12.69 4.92
N PRO A 105 -2.99 -13.80 5.68
CA PRO A 105 -1.88 -14.76 5.72
C PRO A 105 -1.64 -15.45 4.37
N GLU A 106 -2.70 -15.69 3.59
CA GLU A 106 -2.58 -16.21 2.22
C GLU A 106 -1.74 -15.31 1.29
N ALA A 107 -1.88 -13.98 1.36
CA ALA A 107 -1.01 -13.07 0.61
C ALA A 107 0.41 -13.00 1.18
N GLY A 108 0.56 -13.09 2.51
CA GLY A 108 1.86 -13.22 3.16
C GLY A 108 2.64 -14.46 2.70
N ALA A 109 1.94 -15.57 2.42
CA ALA A 109 2.52 -16.82 1.95
C ALA A 109 3.06 -16.76 0.51
N THR A 110 2.71 -15.73 -0.27
CA THR A 110 3.23 -15.54 -1.63
C THR A 110 4.55 -14.75 -1.63
N LEU A 111 4.96 -14.17 -0.50
CA LEU A 111 6.21 -13.41 -0.41
C LEU A 111 7.40 -14.36 -0.56
N ARG A 112 8.31 -14.05 -1.48
CA ARG A 112 9.54 -14.81 -1.66
C ARG A 112 10.57 -14.43 -0.61
N LYS A 113 11.50 -15.36 -0.38
CA LYS A 113 12.70 -15.08 0.43
C LYS A 113 13.48 -13.93 -0.22
N GLY A 114 14.19 -13.17 0.59
CA GLY A 114 15.03 -12.08 0.10
C GLY A 114 16.06 -12.57 -0.93
N ALA A 115 16.28 -11.74 -1.95
CA ALA A 115 17.26 -11.99 -2.99
C ALA A 115 18.69 -11.98 -2.46
N THR A 116 19.60 -12.67 -3.16
CA THR A 116 21.04 -12.56 -2.93
C THR A 116 21.61 -11.34 -3.67
N GLU A 117 22.85 -10.97 -3.35
CA GLU A 117 23.55 -9.92 -4.11
C GLU A 117 23.80 -10.34 -5.56
N ASP A 118 24.04 -11.64 -5.80
CA ASP A 118 24.27 -12.17 -7.14
C ASP A 118 23.00 -12.07 -7.99
N ASP A 119 21.82 -12.35 -7.41
CA ASP A 119 20.52 -12.19 -8.10
C ASP A 119 20.28 -10.72 -8.50
N ILE A 120 20.58 -9.78 -7.60
CA ILE A 120 20.46 -8.35 -7.88
C ILE A 120 21.45 -7.92 -8.96
N GLN A 121 22.70 -8.40 -8.89
CA GLN A 121 23.73 -8.08 -9.87
C GLN A 121 23.41 -8.66 -11.25
N GLU A 122 22.80 -9.85 -11.31
CA GLU A 122 22.29 -10.45 -12.54
C GLU A 122 21.24 -9.54 -13.18
N LEU A 123 20.24 -9.07 -12.42
CA LEU A 123 19.24 -8.14 -12.92
C LEU A 123 19.87 -6.87 -13.50
N GLU A 124 20.75 -6.22 -12.72
CA GLU A 124 21.44 -4.99 -13.15
C GLU A 124 22.25 -5.19 -14.43
N ASN A 125 22.94 -6.33 -14.56
CA ASN A 125 23.72 -6.67 -15.74
C ASN A 125 22.82 -6.92 -16.96
N MET A 126 21.74 -7.69 -16.78
CA MET A 126 20.84 -8.07 -17.88
C MET A 126 20.02 -6.89 -18.40
N LEU A 127 19.65 -5.95 -17.52
CA LEU A 127 18.88 -4.75 -17.87
C LEU A 127 19.76 -3.50 -18.10
N LYS A 128 21.06 -3.58 -17.79
CA LYS A 128 22.03 -2.47 -17.92
C LYS A 128 21.62 -1.23 -17.11
N VAL A 129 21.10 -1.46 -15.91
CA VAL A 129 20.69 -0.43 -14.94
C VAL A 129 21.48 -0.58 -13.65
N LYS A 130 21.47 0.45 -12.81
CA LYS A 130 21.94 0.37 -11.42
C LYS A 130 20.75 0.68 -10.52
N LEU A 131 20.34 -0.26 -9.69
CA LEU A 131 19.22 -0.08 -8.79
C LEU A 131 19.58 0.94 -7.70
N PRO A 132 18.64 1.80 -7.29
CA PRO A 132 18.76 2.59 -6.06
C PRO A 132 19.12 1.70 -4.86
N LEU A 133 19.94 2.20 -3.94
CA LEU A 133 20.38 1.44 -2.76
C LEU A 133 19.19 0.97 -1.91
N SER A 134 18.19 1.82 -1.71
CA SER A 134 16.96 1.46 -0.99
C SER A 134 16.19 0.33 -1.68
N THR A 135 16.08 0.36 -3.00
CA THR A 135 15.47 -0.73 -3.80
C THR A 135 16.27 -2.03 -3.69
N ARG A 136 17.60 -1.98 -3.75
CA ARG A 136 18.43 -3.19 -3.52
C ARG A 136 18.13 -3.82 -2.16
N VAL A 137 18.15 -3.02 -1.10
CA VAL A 137 17.88 -3.50 0.25
C VAL A 137 16.45 -4.03 0.38
N LEU A 138 15.44 -3.39 -0.24
CA LEU A 138 14.06 -3.90 -0.28
C LEU A 138 14.01 -5.35 -0.81
N TYR A 139 14.66 -5.60 -1.95
CA TYR A 139 14.72 -6.92 -2.57
C TYR A 139 15.60 -7.92 -1.79
N ARG A 140 16.65 -7.47 -1.10
CA ARG A 140 17.43 -8.31 -0.16
C ARG A 140 16.59 -8.84 1.01
N PHE A 141 15.48 -8.18 1.37
CA PHE A 141 14.56 -8.66 2.40
C PHE A 141 13.41 -9.52 1.83
N VAL A 142 12.86 -9.15 0.67
CA VAL A 142 11.76 -9.87 -0.01
C VAL A 142 11.91 -9.75 -1.52
N ASP A 143 12.05 -10.88 -2.21
CA ASP A 143 12.09 -10.96 -3.68
C ASP A 143 10.69 -10.93 -4.32
N GLY A 144 9.89 -9.90 -4.03
CA GLY A 144 8.53 -9.77 -4.55
C GLY A 144 7.54 -10.89 -4.13
N GLN A 145 6.49 -11.06 -4.93
CA GLN A 145 5.44 -12.07 -4.75
C GLN A 145 5.43 -13.07 -5.91
N GLU A 146 5.19 -14.34 -5.59
CA GLU A 146 5.02 -15.40 -6.58
C GLU A 146 3.74 -16.19 -6.31
N PHE A 147 2.89 -16.25 -7.33
CA PHE A 147 1.62 -16.95 -7.30
C PHE A 147 1.77 -18.35 -7.87
N LYS A 148 1.14 -19.33 -7.23
CA LYS A 148 1.00 -20.70 -7.74
C LYS A 148 -0.23 -20.77 -8.65
N GLU A 149 -0.31 -21.76 -9.52
CA GLU A 149 -1.46 -21.98 -10.41
C GLU A 149 -2.81 -21.99 -9.65
N ARG A 150 -2.83 -22.54 -8.43
CA ARG A 150 -4.02 -22.57 -7.56
C ARG A 150 -4.44 -21.21 -6.99
N ASP A 151 -3.52 -20.26 -6.95
CA ASP A 151 -3.75 -18.92 -6.40
C ASP A 151 -4.43 -18.01 -7.45
N TYR A 152 -4.40 -18.43 -8.71
CA TYR A 152 -5.35 -17.98 -9.72
C TYR A 152 -6.68 -18.67 -9.43
N THR A 153 -7.67 -17.89 -8.96
CA THR A 153 -9.03 -18.42 -8.89
C THR A 153 -9.43 -18.89 -10.28
N THR A 154 -10.23 -19.96 -10.40
CA THR A 154 -10.84 -20.42 -11.67
C THR A 154 -11.83 -19.38 -12.27
N SER A 155 -11.82 -18.15 -11.77
CA SER A 155 -12.65 -17.03 -12.17
C SER A 155 -11.84 -16.01 -12.96
N ILE A 156 -12.55 -15.22 -13.76
CA ILE A 156 -12.09 -14.33 -14.83
C ILE A 156 -11.29 -13.12 -14.29
N PHE A 157 -10.61 -13.19 -13.14
CA PHE A 157 -10.15 -12.02 -12.40
C PHE A 157 -8.70 -12.07 -11.90
N GLY A 158 -7.89 -13.08 -12.26
CA GLY A 158 -6.49 -13.16 -11.83
C GLY A 158 -6.33 -13.57 -10.35
N SER A 159 -5.15 -13.28 -9.77
CA SER A 159 -4.86 -13.57 -8.35
C SER A 159 -5.23 -12.38 -7.46
N PRO A 160 -6.11 -12.53 -6.44
CA PRO A 160 -6.50 -11.42 -5.56
C PRO A 160 -5.48 -11.13 -4.44
N LEU A 161 -4.36 -11.85 -4.41
CA LEU A 161 -3.39 -11.86 -3.32
C LEU A 161 -2.31 -10.77 -3.43
N GLY A 162 -2.45 -9.80 -4.33
CA GLY A 162 -1.45 -8.75 -4.52
C GLY A 162 -1.27 -7.88 -3.27
N LEU A 163 -0.01 -7.70 -2.87
CA LEU A 163 0.42 -6.97 -1.68
C LEU A 163 0.05 -5.48 -1.74
N ILE A 164 0.10 -4.91 -2.95
CA ILE A 164 -0.22 -3.49 -3.21
C ILE A 164 -1.75 -3.32 -3.21
N GLY A 165 -2.50 -4.38 -3.51
CA GLY A 165 -3.97 -4.37 -3.54
C GLY A 165 -4.53 -3.71 -4.78
N GLY A 166 -5.81 -3.38 -4.75
CA GLY A 166 -6.44 -2.70 -5.86
C GLY A 166 -7.91 -2.36 -5.63
N TYR A 167 -8.69 -2.38 -6.69
CA TYR A 167 -10.08 -1.95 -6.69
C TYR A 167 -10.84 -2.59 -7.84
N ILE A 168 -12.16 -2.65 -7.68
CA ILE A 168 -13.08 -3.20 -8.67
C ILE A 168 -14.15 -2.16 -8.94
N TYR A 169 -14.61 -2.03 -10.18
CA TYR A 169 -15.85 -1.34 -10.51
C TYR A 169 -16.34 -1.87 -11.86
N TYR A 170 -17.63 -2.15 -11.97
CA TYR A 170 -18.19 -2.84 -13.14
C TYR A 170 -17.41 -4.13 -13.48
N ASP A 171 -16.80 -4.21 -14.66
CA ASP A 171 -15.93 -5.28 -15.15
C ASP A 171 -14.44 -4.97 -15.01
N HIS A 172 -14.07 -3.77 -14.54
CA HIS A 172 -12.69 -3.40 -14.27
C HIS A 172 -12.24 -3.95 -12.93
N CYS A 173 -11.16 -4.71 -12.92
CA CYS A 173 -10.57 -5.27 -11.73
C CYS A 173 -9.07 -5.06 -11.78
N VAL A 174 -8.51 -4.45 -10.75
CA VAL A 174 -7.06 -4.27 -10.57
C VAL A 174 -6.66 -4.90 -9.26
N ASN A 175 -5.56 -5.62 -9.27
CA ASN A 175 -4.92 -6.13 -8.06
C ASN A 175 -3.43 -6.22 -8.30
N VAL A 176 -2.65 -5.39 -7.60
CA VAL A 176 -1.25 -5.18 -7.93
C VAL A 176 -0.37 -5.97 -6.96
N TYR A 177 0.67 -6.57 -7.50
CA TYR A 177 1.69 -7.31 -6.74
C TYR A 177 3.09 -6.80 -7.09
N MET A 178 4.01 -6.95 -6.14
CA MET A 178 5.41 -6.61 -6.35
C MET A 178 6.09 -7.75 -7.12
N LEU A 179 6.71 -7.43 -8.24
CA LEU A 179 7.33 -8.44 -9.11
C LEU A 179 8.62 -8.97 -8.48
N PRO A 180 8.88 -10.30 -8.52
CA PRO A 180 10.17 -10.88 -8.21
C PRO A 180 11.21 -10.51 -9.27
N LEU A 181 12.49 -10.45 -8.91
CA LEU A 181 13.59 -9.98 -9.78
C LEU A 181 13.60 -10.67 -11.15
N HIS A 182 13.35 -11.98 -11.19
CA HIS A 182 13.31 -12.73 -12.45
C HIS A 182 12.17 -12.27 -13.38
N GLN A 183 10.99 -11.93 -12.84
CA GLN A 183 9.89 -11.35 -13.62
C GLN A 183 10.19 -9.91 -14.03
N ILE A 184 10.83 -9.11 -13.16
CA ILE A 184 11.28 -7.76 -13.54
C ILE A 184 12.14 -7.81 -14.80
N ILE A 185 13.06 -8.78 -14.91
CA ILE A 185 13.91 -8.95 -16.10
C ILE A 185 13.07 -9.25 -17.35
N LEU A 186 12.08 -10.15 -17.24
CA LEU A 186 11.23 -10.56 -18.36
C LEU A 186 10.31 -9.40 -18.80
N GLU A 187 9.52 -8.89 -17.87
CA GLU A 187 8.55 -7.82 -18.06
C GLU A 187 9.21 -6.54 -18.59
N THR A 188 10.35 -6.15 -18.00
CA THR A 188 11.07 -4.95 -18.45
C THR A 188 11.55 -5.10 -19.90
N LYS A 189 12.10 -6.25 -20.28
CA LYS A 189 12.57 -6.46 -21.66
C LYS A 189 11.42 -6.41 -22.65
N GLU A 190 10.30 -7.04 -22.33
CA GLU A 190 9.11 -7.06 -23.17
C GLU A 190 8.53 -5.65 -23.31
N ILE A 191 8.20 -5.01 -22.20
CA ILE A 191 7.48 -3.72 -22.19
C ILE A 191 8.37 -2.60 -22.73
N ILE A 192 9.60 -2.43 -22.23
CA ILE A 192 10.48 -1.31 -22.65
C ILE A 192 10.83 -1.41 -24.15
N SER A 193 10.82 -2.61 -24.74
CA SER A 193 11.02 -2.76 -26.19
C SER A 193 9.91 -2.08 -27.01
N GLN A 194 8.69 -2.05 -26.47
CA GLN A 194 7.48 -1.52 -27.12
C GLN A 194 7.24 -0.02 -26.85
N LEU A 195 7.86 0.57 -25.82
CA LEU A 195 7.67 1.99 -25.49
C LEU A 195 8.49 2.92 -26.38
N HIS A 196 7.97 4.10 -26.73
CA HIS A 196 8.60 5.02 -27.69
C HIS A 196 8.94 6.38 -27.08
N PHE A 197 9.79 6.43 -26.04
CA PHE A 197 10.25 7.69 -25.43
C PHE A 197 11.75 7.68 -25.05
N PRO A 198 12.42 8.84 -25.01
CA PRO A 198 13.84 8.94 -24.69
C PRO A 198 14.13 8.56 -23.23
N GLY A 199 15.26 7.91 -22.98
CA GLY A 199 15.67 7.52 -21.62
C GLY A 199 14.96 6.28 -21.05
N LYS A 200 14.06 5.64 -21.81
CA LYS A 200 13.34 4.42 -21.40
C LYS A 200 14.23 3.27 -20.90
N SER A 201 15.49 3.22 -21.31
CA SER A 201 16.47 2.22 -20.86
C SER A 201 16.88 2.35 -19.39
N LYS A 202 16.46 3.41 -18.70
CA LYS A 202 16.67 3.58 -17.24
C LYS A 202 15.51 3.06 -16.41
N PHE A 203 14.42 2.65 -17.04
CA PHE A 203 13.21 2.19 -16.35
C PHE A 203 13.18 0.67 -16.27
N ILE A 204 12.71 0.17 -15.13
CA ILE A 204 12.36 -1.23 -14.92
C ILE A 204 10.93 -1.34 -14.41
N VAL A 205 10.26 -2.45 -14.68
CA VAL A 205 8.90 -2.72 -14.19
C VAL A 205 9.00 -3.43 -12.85
N VAL A 206 8.54 -2.81 -11.76
CA VAL A 206 8.71 -3.35 -10.38
C VAL A 206 7.44 -3.92 -9.77
N ALA A 207 6.28 -3.55 -10.32
CA ALA A 207 4.98 -4.06 -9.90
C ALA A 207 4.01 -4.06 -11.07
N GLY A 208 3.07 -5.00 -11.06
CA GLY A 208 2.09 -5.19 -12.12
C GLY A 208 0.76 -5.70 -11.57
N SER A 209 -0.33 -5.46 -12.30
CA SER A 209 -1.60 -6.09 -12.01
C SER A 209 -1.53 -7.58 -12.30
N SER A 210 -2.09 -8.40 -11.41
CA SER A 210 -2.29 -9.84 -11.61
C SER A 210 -3.58 -10.16 -12.36
N THR A 211 -4.36 -9.13 -12.73
CA THR A 211 -5.68 -9.21 -13.37
C THR A 211 -5.56 -8.94 -14.88
N PHE A 212 -6.66 -9.05 -15.62
CA PHE A 212 -6.69 -8.72 -17.06
C PHE A 212 -6.46 -7.24 -17.36
N THR A 213 -6.70 -6.36 -16.39
CA THR A 213 -6.40 -4.94 -16.55
C THR A 213 -4.89 -4.73 -16.43
N GLU A 214 -4.28 -4.20 -17.49
CA GLU A 214 -2.89 -3.79 -17.45
C GLU A 214 -2.72 -2.55 -16.57
N LYS A 215 -1.96 -2.71 -15.48
CA LYS A 215 -1.50 -1.61 -14.62
C LYS A 215 -0.09 -1.90 -14.19
N LEU A 216 0.85 -1.06 -14.61
CA LEU A 216 2.28 -1.29 -14.47
C LEU A 216 2.94 -0.13 -13.73
N PHE A 217 3.92 -0.46 -12.90
CA PHE A 217 4.72 0.50 -12.15
C PHE A 217 6.17 0.43 -12.58
N PHE A 218 6.74 1.60 -12.90
CA PHE A 218 8.07 1.76 -13.47
C PHE A 218 8.97 2.51 -12.50
N LEU A 219 10.10 1.90 -12.14
CA LEU A 219 11.14 2.56 -11.37
C LEU A 219 12.21 3.11 -12.33
N ASN A 220 12.41 4.42 -12.31
CA ASN A 220 13.57 5.04 -12.93
C ASN A 220 14.81 4.78 -12.06
N CYS A 221 15.66 3.86 -12.49
CA CYS A 221 16.84 3.45 -11.74
C CYS A 221 17.90 4.57 -11.63
N ALA A 222 17.87 5.57 -12.51
CA ALA A 222 18.81 6.68 -12.47
C ALA A 222 18.43 7.71 -11.39
N THR A 223 17.14 8.02 -11.25
CA THR A 223 16.64 9.07 -10.35
C THR A 223 16.02 8.53 -9.06
N GLY A 224 15.57 7.28 -9.06
CA GLY A 224 14.79 6.65 -8.00
C GLY A 224 13.31 7.04 -8.00
N GLU A 225 12.82 7.71 -9.04
CA GLU A 225 11.40 8.03 -9.22
C GLU A 225 10.59 6.79 -9.60
N LEU A 226 9.39 6.67 -9.01
CA LEU A 226 8.44 5.60 -9.29
C LEU A 226 7.26 6.20 -10.05
N TYR A 227 6.87 5.54 -11.13
CA TYR A 227 5.77 5.94 -11.99
C TYR A 227 4.75 4.83 -12.16
N VAL A 228 3.53 5.21 -12.50
CA VAL A 228 2.46 4.31 -12.97
C VAL A 228 2.12 4.67 -14.40
N GLY A 229 1.96 3.65 -15.26
CA GLY A 229 1.54 3.85 -16.65
C GLY A 229 0.11 4.38 -16.75
N THR A 230 -0.15 5.23 -17.75
CA THR A 230 -1.50 5.71 -18.08
C THR A 230 -2.06 4.96 -19.29
N LYS A 231 -3.26 5.35 -19.75
CA LYS A 231 -3.87 4.82 -20.98
C LYS A 231 -2.96 5.00 -22.22
N ASN A 232 -2.12 6.03 -22.19
CA ASN A 232 -1.20 6.40 -23.27
C ASN A 232 0.25 5.92 -23.02
N LEU A 233 0.45 4.89 -22.19
CA LEU A 233 1.77 4.35 -21.85
C LEU A 233 2.62 4.03 -23.08
N GLN A 234 2.03 3.53 -24.17
CA GLN A 234 2.74 3.26 -25.44
C GLN A 234 3.47 4.49 -26.02
N PHE A 235 2.98 5.70 -25.71
CA PHE A 235 3.57 6.98 -26.07
C PHE A 235 4.49 7.57 -24.97
N GLY A 236 4.72 6.81 -23.90
CA GLY A 236 5.55 7.20 -22.76
C GLY A 236 4.83 8.03 -21.70
N GLU A 237 3.49 8.15 -21.76
CA GLU A 237 2.74 8.86 -20.73
C GLU A 237 2.67 8.04 -19.43
N MET A 238 3.18 8.62 -18.36
CA MET A 238 3.23 8.02 -17.03
C MET A 238 3.01 9.10 -15.96
N LEU A 239 2.53 8.69 -14.79
CA LEU A 239 2.28 9.57 -13.65
C LEU A 239 3.20 9.21 -12.47
N PRO A 240 3.84 10.19 -11.81
CA PRO A 240 4.67 9.90 -10.65
C PRO A 240 3.83 9.36 -9.48
N CYS A 241 4.42 8.49 -8.66
CA CYS A 241 3.77 7.87 -7.50
C CYS A 241 4.16 8.51 -6.16
N VAL A 242 5.38 9.08 -6.08
CA VAL A 242 5.93 9.76 -4.88
C VAL A 242 6.53 11.12 -5.27
N PRO A 243 6.37 12.19 -4.46
CA PRO A 243 6.78 13.52 -4.90
C PRO A 243 8.28 13.58 -5.02
N ASN A 244 8.73 14.24 -6.09
CA ASN A 244 10.13 14.23 -6.47
C ASN A 244 11.01 14.89 -5.41
N GLU A 245 10.48 15.85 -4.65
CA GLU A 245 11.18 16.58 -3.60
C GLU A 245 11.59 15.69 -2.41
N LEU A 246 10.93 14.54 -2.25
CA LEU A 246 11.27 13.59 -1.18
C LEU A 246 12.37 12.59 -1.59
N ILE A 247 12.70 12.51 -2.88
CA ILE A 247 13.65 11.53 -3.37
C ILE A 247 15.07 12.10 -3.19
N MET A 248 15.93 11.35 -2.49
CA MET A 248 17.23 11.85 -2.08
C MET A 248 18.32 10.77 -2.16
N SER A 249 19.49 11.15 -2.65
CA SER A 249 20.75 10.41 -2.53
C SER A 249 20.68 8.91 -2.86
N VAL A 250 19.93 8.54 -3.90
CA VAL A 250 19.55 7.14 -4.20
C VAL A 250 20.73 6.19 -4.48
N HIS A 251 21.90 6.72 -4.83
CA HIS A 251 23.10 5.96 -5.18
C HIS A 251 24.32 6.24 -4.29
N ASP A 252 24.22 7.14 -3.31
CA ASP A 252 25.34 7.51 -2.44
C ASP A 252 25.48 6.49 -1.31
N PRO A 253 26.55 5.68 -1.24
CA PRO A 253 26.74 4.70 -0.17
C PRO A 253 27.23 5.33 1.14
N ASN A 254 27.66 6.59 1.14
CA ASN A 254 28.25 7.26 2.31
C ASN A 254 27.25 8.16 3.05
N GLY A 255 26.08 8.44 2.46
CA GLY A 255 25.01 9.18 3.10
C GLY A 255 24.21 8.34 4.10
N ASP A 256 23.31 9.00 4.84
CA ASP A 256 22.33 8.34 5.74
C ASP A 256 20.88 8.63 5.33
N GLN A 257 20.66 9.24 4.17
CA GLN A 257 19.37 9.74 3.70
C GLN A 257 18.94 9.12 2.37
N GLN A 258 19.39 7.89 2.07
CA GLN A 258 18.98 7.20 0.84
C GLN A 258 17.47 6.99 0.86
N GLN A 259 16.80 7.50 -0.18
CA GLN A 259 15.36 7.50 -0.25
C GLN A 259 14.91 7.53 -1.71
N ASP A 260 14.53 6.36 -2.22
CA ASP A 260 13.79 6.26 -3.49
C ASP A 260 12.28 6.26 -3.27
N ALA A 261 11.56 6.41 -4.37
CA ALA A 261 10.11 6.42 -4.37
C ALA A 261 9.48 5.06 -4.03
N LEU A 262 10.14 3.93 -4.31
CA LEU A 262 9.59 2.60 -4.04
C LEU A 262 9.52 2.33 -2.53
N LEU A 263 10.58 2.66 -1.80
CA LEU A 263 10.61 2.55 -0.33
C LEU A 263 9.57 3.49 0.30
N LEU A 264 9.52 4.74 -0.13
CA LEU A 264 8.54 5.71 0.37
C LEU A 264 7.10 5.25 0.14
N TRP A 265 6.82 4.71 -1.05
CA TRP A 265 5.50 4.20 -1.39
C TRP A 265 5.11 3.02 -0.49
N LEU A 266 6.02 2.06 -0.28
CA LEU A 266 5.77 0.89 0.58
C LEU A 266 5.61 1.26 2.06
N GLU A 267 6.37 2.23 2.56
CA GLU A 267 6.22 2.73 3.93
C GLU A 267 4.84 3.35 4.16
N GLU A 268 4.37 4.17 3.21
CA GLU A 268 3.03 4.77 3.26
C GLU A 268 1.93 3.72 3.12
N HIS A 269 2.11 2.73 2.24
CA HIS A 269 1.16 1.62 2.09
C HIS A 269 1.01 0.82 3.39
N GLY A 270 2.13 0.48 4.03
CA GLY A 270 2.13 -0.16 5.35
C GLY A 270 1.42 0.68 6.41
N ARG A 271 1.66 2.01 6.44
CA ARG A 271 0.98 2.92 7.36
C ARG A 271 -0.54 2.95 7.12
N ARG A 272 -1.00 2.96 5.86
CA ARG A 272 -2.43 2.96 5.51
C ARG A 272 -3.12 1.65 5.91
N LEU A 273 -2.42 0.52 5.82
CA LEU A 273 -2.91 -0.78 6.31
C LEU A 273 -3.01 -0.80 7.85
N GLU A 274 -1.97 -0.36 8.56
CA GLU A 274 -1.92 -0.33 10.02
C GLU A 274 -2.96 0.62 10.63
N SER A 275 -3.15 1.79 10.02
CA SER A 275 -4.13 2.79 10.47
C SER A 275 -5.57 2.43 10.10
N GLY A 276 -5.77 1.39 9.28
CA GLY A 276 -7.09 1.00 8.79
C GLY A 276 -7.65 1.94 7.72
N ILE A 277 -6.87 2.89 7.17
CA ILE A 277 -7.30 3.71 6.03
C ILE A 277 -7.69 2.80 4.86
N ILE A 278 -6.94 1.72 4.62
CA ILE A 278 -7.31 0.65 3.69
C ILE A 278 -7.39 -0.68 4.43
N LYS A 279 -8.30 -1.55 4.01
CA LYS A 279 -8.59 -2.82 4.69
C LYS A 279 -8.83 -3.94 3.67
N LEU A 280 -8.90 -5.17 4.16
CA LEU A 280 -9.42 -6.27 3.36
C LEU A 280 -10.91 -6.09 3.14
N ARG A 281 -11.36 -6.39 1.93
CA ARG A 281 -12.77 -6.52 1.61
C ARG A 281 -13.04 -7.87 0.98
N GLU A 282 -14.25 -8.36 1.26
CA GLU A 282 -14.76 -9.62 0.76
C GLU A 282 -15.94 -9.37 -0.16
N GLU A 283 -15.72 -9.59 -1.45
CA GLU A 283 -16.74 -9.49 -2.49
C GLU A 283 -16.91 -10.85 -3.17
N GLY A 284 -18.05 -11.49 -2.91
CA GLY A 284 -18.28 -12.88 -3.33
C GLY A 284 -17.25 -13.82 -2.71
N ASN A 285 -16.47 -14.50 -3.56
CA ASN A 285 -15.38 -15.40 -3.15
C ASN A 285 -14.00 -14.72 -3.22
N ILE A 286 -13.95 -13.43 -3.56
CA ILE A 286 -12.71 -12.67 -3.71
C ILE A 286 -12.46 -11.87 -2.44
N ARG A 287 -11.31 -12.13 -1.83
CA ARG A 287 -10.81 -11.42 -0.65
C ARG A 287 -9.50 -10.76 -1.03
N GLY A 288 -9.40 -9.45 -0.86
CA GLY A 288 -8.22 -8.68 -1.24
C GLY A 288 -8.13 -7.35 -0.54
N ILE A 289 -6.97 -6.70 -0.63
CA ILE A 289 -6.74 -5.36 -0.10
C ILE A 289 -7.46 -4.36 -1.01
N SER A 290 -8.51 -3.71 -0.49
CA SER A 290 -9.23 -2.66 -1.21
C SER A 290 -8.56 -1.31 -0.97
N LEU A 291 -8.24 -0.61 -2.05
CA LEU A 291 -7.61 0.70 -1.99
C LEU A 291 -8.58 1.86 -1.73
N PHE A 292 -9.89 1.58 -1.72
CA PHE A 292 -10.92 2.53 -1.33
C PHE A 292 -10.80 2.86 0.16
N PRO A 293 -10.59 4.13 0.53
CA PRO A 293 -10.45 4.50 1.93
C PRO A 293 -11.68 4.17 2.79
N GLU A 294 -11.44 3.69 4.02
CA GLU A 294 -12.48 3.35 5.00
C GLU A 294 -12.63 4.39 6.12
N GLU A 295 -11.61 5.24 6.32
CA GLU A 295 -11.51 6.17 7.46
C GLU A 295 -11.43 7.63 7.00
N THR A 296 -11.82 8.54 7.89
CA THR A 296 -11.70 10.00 7.66
C THR A 296 -10.22 10.43 7.59
N PRO A 297 -9.89 11.52 6.87
CA PRO A 297 -10.78 12.39 6.09
C PRO A 297 -11.07 11.86 4.68
N LEU A 298 -10.54 10.70 4.31
CA LEU A 298 -10.62 10.15 2.95
C LEU A 298 -11.92 9.36 2.67
N CYS A 299 -12.68 9.06 3.72
CA CYS A 299 -14.02 8.52 3.65
C CYS A 299 -15.03 9.48 4.30
N SER A 300 -15.94 10.03 3.49
CA SER A 300 -17.09 10.80 3.98
C SER A 300 -18.13 9.87 4.57
N THR A 301 -18.77 10.27 5.66
CA THR A 301 -19.89 9.55 6.27
C THR A 301 -21.03 10.51 6.55
N ALA A 302 -22.25 10.12 6.17
CA ALA A 302 -23.47 10.83 6.53
C ALA A 302 -24.49 9.84 7.10
N VAL A 303 -25.19 10.26 8.15
CA VAL A 303 -26.33 9.53 8.70
C VAL A 303 -27.55 10.43 8.60
N THR A 304 -28.55 9.97 7.88
CA THR A 304 -29.82 10.67 7.74
C THR A 304 -30.91 9.66 8.06
N ASN A 305 -31.87 10.04 8.92
CA ASN A 305 -32.93 9.22 9.52
C ASN A 305 -32.67 7.69 9.59
N GLY A 306 -31.52 7.31 10.19
CA GLY A 306 -31.14 5.92 10.44
C GLY A 306 -30.35 5.23 9.34
N VAL A 307 -30.34 5.75 8.11
CA VAL A 307 -29.50 5.22 7.03
C VAL A 307 -28.13 5.87 7.12
N GLN A 308 -27.09 5.04 7.29
CA GLN A 308 -25.71 5.46 7.21
C GLN A 308 -25.18 5.21 5.80
N VAL A 309 -24.60 6.24 5.21
CA VAL A 309 -23.89 6.16 3.94
C VAL A 309 -22.44 6.59 4.15
N ARG A 310 -21.51 5.69 3.84
CA ARG A 310 -20.08 5.95 3.76
C ARG A 310 -19.66 5.98 2.31
N ALA A 311 -18.75 6.88 1.98
CA ALA A 311 -18.32 7.05 0.61
C ALA A 311 -16.85 7.45 0.54
N SER A 312 -16.14 6.91 -0.45
CA SER A 312 -14.73 7.20 -0.69
C SER A 312 -14.43 7.09 -2.17
N ALA A 313 -13.47 7.86 -2.66
CA ALA A 313 -13.01 7.79 -4.03
C ALA A 313 -11.51 7.49 -4.10
N LEU A 314 -11.07 7.05 -5.27
CA LEU A 314 -9.68 6.90 -5.63
C LEU A 314 -9.48 7.23 -7.11
N PHE A 315 -8.26 7.60 -7.45
CA PHE A 315 -7.86 7.87 -8.81
C PHE A 315 -7.44 6.57 -9.53
N VAL A 316 -7.79 6.45 -10.80
CA VAL A 316 -7.57 5.26 -11.66
C VAL A 316 -6.52 5.63 -12.72
N PRO A 317 -5.21 5.56 -12.39
CA PRO A 317 -4.14 6.09 -13.24
C PRO A 317 -4.03 5.41 -14.60
N GLU A 318 -4.28 4.09 -14.68
CA GLU A 318 -4.17 3.31 -15.91
C GLU A 318 -5.19 3.73 -16.99
N PHE A 319 -6.22 4.50 -16.63
CA PHE A 319 -7.18 5.08 -17.58
C PHE A 319 -7.05 6.59 -17.75
N ALA A 320 -6.10 7.23 -17.07
CA ALA A 320 -5.83 8.64 -17.30
C ALA A 320 -5.34 8.87 -18.73
N ASP A 321 -5.78 9.96 -19.33
CA ASP A 321 -5.35 10.42 -20.64
C ASP A 321 -5.01 11.89 -20.50
N LEU A 322 -3.73 12.21 -20.28
CA LEU A 322 -3.35 13.58 -19.95
C LEU A 322 -3.47 14.55 -21.13
N GLN A 323 -3.70 14.02 -22.33
CA GLN A 323 -3.95 14.78 -23.56
C GLN A 323 -5.44 15.08 -23.77
N ASP A 324 -6.34 14.33 -23.13
CA ASP A 324 -7.78 14.60 -23.17
C ASP A 324 -8.13 15.82 -22.31
N TYR A 325 -8.93 16.73 -22.86
CA TYR A 325 -9.35 17.96 -22.18
C TYR A 325 -10.68 17.83 -21.41
N GLN A 326 -11.45 16.76 -21.62
CA GLN A 326 -12.75 16.51 -21.00
C GLN A 326 -12.72 15.33 -20.03
N GLU A 327 -11.99 14.27 -20.36
CA GLU A 327 -11.97 13.00 -19.61
C GLU A 327 -10.57 12.65 -19.11
N LYS A 328 -9.79 13.68 -18.77
CA LYS A 328 -8.37 13.58 -18.40
C LYS A 328 -8.07 12.58 -17.29
N TYR A 329 -8.92 12.55 -16.27
CA TYR A 329 -8.75 11.74 -15.07
C TYR A 329 -9.97 10.86 -14.85
N LEU A 330 -9.76 9.57 -14.58
CA LEU A 330 -10.83 8.68 -14.15
C LEU A 330 -10.76 8.50 -12.63
N PHE A 331 -11.88 8.70 -11.96
CA PHE A 331 -12.03 8.42 -10.53
C PHE A 331 -13.02 7.30 -10.33
N ALA A 332 -12.64 6.29 -9.55
CA ALA A 332 -13.57 5.30 -9.04
C ALA A 332 -14.06 5.74 -7.66
N TYR A 333 -15.31 5.45 -7.34
CA TYR A 333 -15.90 5.71 -6.03
C TYR A 333 -16.65 4.49 -5.52
N SER A 334 -16.60 4.31 -4.21
CA SER A 334 -17.23 3.21 -3.49
C SER A 334 -18.23 3.80 -2.50
N ILE A 335 -19.50 3.40 -2.64
CA ILE A 335 -20.60 3.79 -1.78
C ILE A 335 -21.03 2.59 -0.95
N ARG A 336 -21.14 2.81 0.35
CA ARG A 336 -21.34 1.81 1.37
C ARG A 336 -22.53 2.22 2.23
N MET A 337 -23.58 1.39 2.24
CA MET A 337 -24.87 1.72 2.87
C MET A 337 -25.23 0.69 3.92
N SER A 338 -25.60 1.17 5.10
CA SER A 338 -26.13 0.34 6.18
C SER A 338 -27.30 1.05 6.87
N LEU A 339 -28.11 0.26 7.58
CA LEU A 339 -29.18 0.76 8.42
C LEU A 339 -28.79 0.58 9.87
N LEU A 340 -28.86 1.66 10.64
CA LEU A 340 -28.50 1.67 12.06
C LEU A 340 -29.47 0.80 12.90
N PRO A 341 -29.06 0.39 14.12
CA PRO A 341 -29.88 -0.45 15.01
C PRO A 341 -31.31 0.07 15.26
N GLU A 342 -31.49 1.39 15.27
CA GLU A 342 -32.75 2.07 15.54
C GLU A 342 -33.76 1.97 14.37
N GLY A 343 -33.34 1.45 13.22
CA GLY A 343 -34.14 1.45 12.00
C GLY A 343 -34.17 2.83 11.33
N CYS A 344 -35.05 3.00 10.34
CA CYS A 344 -35.17 4.26 9.61
C CYS A 344 -36.46 5.00 9.94
N ILE A 345 -36.43 6.32 9.83
CA ILE A 345 -37.62 7.15 10.04
C ILE A 345 -38.06 7.71 8.69
N ILE A 346 -39.29 7.40 8.28
CA ILE A 346 -39.88 7.85 7.02
C ILE A 346 -41.23 8.48 7.33
N ASN A 347 -41.38 9.77 7.02
CA ASN A 347 -42.59 10.56 7.33
C ASN A 347 -43.00 10.50 8.82
N GLY A 348 -42.02 10.52 9.72
CA GLY A 348 -42.24 10.47 11.17
C GLY A 348 -42.58 9.07 11.74
N MET A 349 -42.63 8.04 10.89
CA MET A 349 -42.84 6.65 11.32
C MET A 349 -41.52 5.87 11.28
N SER A 350 -41.28 5.01 12.27
CA SER A 350 -40.11 4.13 12.32
C SER A 350 -40.36 2.83 11.57
N PHE A 351 -39.35 2.36 10.84
CA PHE A 351 -39.36 1.11 10.10
C PHE A 351 -38.07 0.32 10.36
N SER A 352 -38.20 -1.00 10.52
CA SER A 352 -37.07 -1.90 10.70
C SER A 352 -36.39 -2.31 9.39
N SER A 353 -36.75 -1.67 8.27
CA SER A 353 -36.11 -1.84 6.97
C SER A 353 -36.52 -0.73 6.00
N CYS A 354 -35.65 -0.42 5.04
CA CYS A 354 -35.97 0.43 3.91
C CYS A 354 -35.23 -0.02 2.66
N GLN A 355 -35.84 0.20 1.50
CA GLN A 355 -35.27 -0.13 0.21
C GLN A 355 -34.87 1.14 -0.53
N LEU A 356 -33.66 1.14 -1.10
CA LEU A 356 -33.24 2.21 -2.00
C LEU A 356 -34.11 2.17 -3.25
N HIS A 357 -34.63 3.33 -3.63
CA HIS A 357 -35.48 3.53 -4.79
C HIS A 357 -34.81 4.44 -5.84
N TRP A 358 -34.16 5.53 -5.41
CA TRP A 358 -33.66 6.57 -6.31
C TRP A 358 -32.28 7.11 -5.90
N ARG A 359 -31.50 7.61 -6.86
CA ARG A 359 -30.26 8.38 -6.62
C ARG A 359 -30.27 9.70 -7.41
N HIS A 360 -29.69 10.73 -6.82
CA HIS A 360 -29.40 11.99 -7.47
C HIS A 360 -27.96 12.37 -7.16
N TRP A 361 -27.11 12.52 -8.17
CA TRP A 361 -25.71 12.91 -8.05
C TRP A 361 -25.46 14.21 -8.79
N ILE A 362 -24.68 15.08 -8.18
CA ILE A 362 -24.10 16.27 -8.80
C ILE A 362 -22.59 16.09 -8.73
N ILE A 363 -21.98 15.98 -9.91
CA ILE A 363 -20.54 15.75 -10.08
C ILE A 363 -19.91 17.06 -10.51
N ARG A 364 -18.90 17.52 -9.77
CA ARG A 364 -18.17 18.76 -10.04
C ARG A 364 -16.72 18.48 -10.37
N ALA A 365 -16.14 19.32 -11.21
CA ALA A 365 -14.70 19.45 -11.40
C ALA A 365 -14.34 20.92 -11.18
N THR A 366 -13.43 21.18 -10.23
CA THR A 366 -13.04 22.56 -9.84
C THR A 366 -14.26 23.47 -9.65
N ASP A 367 -15.18 23.06 -8.77
CA ASP A 367 -16.46 23.72 -8.44
C ASP A 367 -17.49 23.89 -9.58
N THR A 368 -17.16 23.44 -10.79
CA THR A 368 -18.08 23.49 -11.94
C THR A 368 -18.85 22.19 -12.06
N ILE A 369 -20.19 22.25 -12.15
CA ILE A 369 -21.03 21.07 -12.38
C ILE A 369 -20.72 20.49 -13.76
N LYS A 370 -20.29 19.23 -13.78
CA LYS A 370 -20.00 18.45 -14.99
C LYS A 370 -21.11 17.47 -15.32
N SER A 371 -21.78 16.94 -14.31
CA SER A 371 -22.89 16.00 -14.51
C SER A 371 -23.93 16.15 -13.40
N ASP A 372 -25.20 16.04 -13.78
CA ASP A 372 -26.35 15.94 -12.88
C ASP A 372 -27.10 14.65 -13.24
N VAL A 373 -26.88 13.60 -12.45
CA VAL A 373 -27.40 12.25 -12.70
C VAL A 373 -28.56 12.00 -11.77
N ASN A 374 -29.75 11.86 -12.33
CA ASN A 374 -30.98 11.68 -11.57
C ASN A 374 -31.73 10.45 -12.08
N GLY A 375 -31.83 9.38 -11.30
CA GLY A 375 -32.46 8.14 -11.76
C GLY A 375 -32.70 7.08 -10.69
N GLU A 376 -33.53 6.10 -11.03
CA GLU A 376 -33.84 4.96 -10.19
C GLU A 376 -32.63 4.06 -9.94
N ALA A 377 -32.66 3.34 -8.82
CA ALA A 377 -31.68 2.33 -8.43
C ALA A 377 -30.25 2.88 -8.23
N VAL A 378 -29.35 1.99 -7.86
CA VAL A 378 -27.89 2.16 -7.98
C VAL A 378 -27.36 0.95 -8.72
N ILE A 379 -26.59 1.14 -9.79
CA ILE A 379 -26.06 0.05 -10.63
C ILE A 379 -27.13 -1.01 -11.05
N GLY A 380 -28.38 -0.58 -11.26
CA GLY A 380 -29.51 -1.46 -11.58
C GLY A 380 -30.06 -2.27 -10.40
N LYS A 381 -29.60 -2.02 -9.17
CA LYS A 381 -30.02 -2.68 -7.93
C LYS A 381 -30.84 -1.75 -7.03
N TYR A 382 -31.80 -2.36 -6.32
CA TYR A 382 -32.64 -1.72 -5.31
C TYR A 382 -32.36 -2.38 -3.95
N PRO A 383 -31.23 -2.08 -3.29
CA PRO A 383 -30.84 -2.75 -2.05
C PRO A 383 -31.85 -2.51 -0.92
N LEU A 384 -32.24 -3.60 -0.26
CA LEU A 384 -33.01 -3.57 0.99
C LEU A 384 -32.04 -3.55 2.16
N LEU A 385 -32.12 -2.52 2.99
CA LEU A 385 -31.31 -2.38 4.20
C LEU A 385 -32.10 -2.81 5.43
N GLN A 386 -31.43 -3.52 6.33
CA GLN A 386 -31.97 -4.00 7.60
C GLN A 386 -30.95 -3.73 8.72
N PRO A 387 -31.38 -3.40 9.94
CA PRO A 387 -30.49 -3.25 11.08
C PRO A 387 -29.66 -4.53 11.30
N GLY A 388 -28.35 -4.38 11.50
CA GLY A 388 -27.43 -5.51 11.69
C GLY A 388 -27.17 -6.36 10.43
N GLY A 389 -27.76 -6.00 9.29
CA GLY A 389 -27.48 -6.65 8.00
C GLY A 389 -26.08 -6.35 7.47
N LYS A 390 -25.63 -7.14 6.48
CA LYS A 390 -24.41 -6.86 5.73
C LYS A 390 -24.56 -5.50 5.02
N GLU A 391 -23.52 -4.67 5.11
CA GLU A 391 -23.45 -3.42 4.38
C GLU A 391 -23.62 -3.67 2.87
N PHE A 392 -24.47 -2.87 2.22
CA PHE A 392 -24.56 -2.87 0.78
C PHE A 392 -23.44 -1.99 0.22
N VAL A 393 -22.59 -2.57 -0.62
CA VAL A 393 -21.47 -1.87 -1.25
C VAL A 393 -21.68 -1.88 -2.75
N TYR A 394 -21.47 -0.74 -3.40
CA TYR A 394 -21.33 -0.66 -4.84
C TYR A 394 -20.23 0.29 -5.25
N GLU A 395 -19.62 0.00 -6.39
CA GLU A 395 -18.48 0.73 -6.91
C GLU A 395 -18.78 1.14 -8.35
N SER A 396 -18.39 2.36 -8.69
CA SER A 396 -18.65 2.99 -9.98
C SER A 396 -17.55 4.01 -10.25
N CYS A 397 -17.59 4.68 -11.40
CA CYS A 397 -16.56 5.62 -11.80
C CYS A 397 -17.14 6.86 -12.50
N THR A 398 -16.35 7.93 -12.55
CA THR A 398 -16.66 9.14 -13.32
C THR A 398 -15.37 9.70 -13.94
N PRO A 399 -15.35 10.03 -15.24
CA PRO A 399 -14.26 10.80 -15.83
C PRO A 399 -14.41 12.27 -15.44
N LEU A 400 -13.29 12.97 -15.33
CA LEU A 400 -13.22 14.40 -15.02
C LEU A 400 -12.08 15.07 -15.77
N PRO A 401 -12.23 16.35 -16.16
CA PRO A 401 -11.16 17.12 -16.80
C PRO A 401 -10.10 17.65 -15.81
N SER A 402 -10.36 17.54 -14.50
CA SER A 402 -9.54 18.12 -13.43
C SER A 402 -9.12 17.04 -12.44
N SER A 403 -7.96 17.22 -11.82
CA SER A 403 -7.48 16.38 -10.72
C SER A 403 -8.25 16.60 -9.41
N THR A 404 -9.17 17.57 -9.36
CA THR A 404 -9.96 17.94 -8.18
C THR A 404 -11.45 18.14 -8.52
N GLY A 405 -12.35 17.90 -7.57
CA GLY A 405 -13.81 17.94 -7.77
C GLY A 405 -14.65 17.39 -6.59
N SER A 406 -15.95 17.15 -6.81
CA SER A 406 -16.83 16.56 -5.78
C SER A 406 -18.00 15.77 -6.36
N ILE A 407 -18.43 14.69 -5.68
CA ILE A 407 -19.65 13.91 -5.97
C ILE A 407 -20.51 14.15 -4.76
N GLU A 408 -21.59 14.86 -4.96
CA GLU A 408 -22.51 15.20 -3.89
C GLU A 408 -23.89 14.78 -4.34
N GLY A 409 -24.77 14.40 -3.43
CA GLY A 409 -26.01 13.83 -3.90
C GLY A 409 -27.04 13.52 -2.85
N SER A 410 -27.99 12.70 -3.26
CA SER A 410 -28.99 12.17 -2.37
C SER A 410 -29.46 10.81 -2.83
N PHE A 411 -29.79 9.96 -1.88
CA PHE A 411 -30.54 8.75 -2.14
C PHE A 411 -31.99 8.96 -1.75
N THR A 412 -32.89 8.15 -2.30
CA THR A 412 -34.26 8.06 -1.83
C THR A 412 -34.55 6.64 -1.42
N PHE A 413 -35.01 6.47 -0.18
CA PHE A 413 -35.46 5.21 0.38
C PHE A 413 -36.97 5.19 0.56
N VAL A 414 -37.57 4.02 0.36
CA VAL A 414 -38.97 3.73 0.65
C VAL A 414 -39.07 2.71 1.80
N PRO A 415 -40.16 2.73 2.61
CA PRO A 415 -40.32 1.79 3.71
C PRO A 415 -40.44 0.33 3.26
N GLY A 416 -39.82 -0.59 3.99
CA GLY A 416 -39.95 -2.02 3.75
C GLY A 416 -39.35 -2.47 2.42
N ARG A 417 -39.90 -3.57 1.88
CA ARG A 417 -39.55 -4.11 0.56
C ARG A 417 -40.67 -3.72 -0.40
N GLU A 418 -40.32 -3.02 -1.47
CA GLU A 418 -41.25 -2.59 -2.50
C GLU A 418 -41.81 -3.82 -3.24
N TYR A 419 -42.99 -4.28 -2.81
CA TYR A 419 -43.89 -5.03 -3.67
C TYR A 419 -44.62 -3.98 -4.48
N ARG A 420 -44.33 -3.88 -5.80
CA ARG A 420 -44.99 -3.01 -6.79
C ARG A 420 -46.30 -2.38 -6.30
N GLU A 421 -46.25 -1.24 -5.60
CA GLU A 421 -47.39 -0.37 -5.34
C GLU A 421 -46.89 0.96 -4.75
N ARG A 422 -47.49 2.07 -5.21
CA ARG A 422 -47.00 3.45 -5.10
C ARG A 422 -46.84 3.91 -3.65
N TYR A 423 -45.60 4.10 -3.19
CA TYR A 423 -45.31 4.84 -1.97
C TYR A 423 -44.67 6.20 -2.26
N ARG A 424 -44.98 7.19 -1.41
CA ARG A 424 -44.41 8.56 -1.49
C ARG A 424 -42.92 8.53 -1.11
N THR A 425 -42.10 9.07 -1.99
CA THR A 425 -40.63 9.15 -1.93
C THR A 425 -40.14 10.22 -0.93
N VAL A 426 -39.03 9.95 -0.23
CA VAL A 426 -38.33 10.90 0.67
C VAL A 426 -36.90 11.09 0.18
N LYS A 427 -36.43 12.33 0.02
CA LYS A 427 -35.07 12.68 -0.46
C LYS A 427 -34.08 12.75 0.71
N TRP A 428 -32.92 12.08 0.60
CA TRP A 428 -31.91 11.98 1.66
C TRP A 428 -30.60 12.59 1.19
N ILE A 429 -30.21 13.74 1.73
CA ILE A 429 -29.03 14.49 1.28
C ILE A 429 -27.76 13.84 1.84
N LEU A 430 -26.83 13.45 0.96
CA LEU A 430 -25.43 13.28 1.27
C LEU A 430 -24.78 14.66 1.31
N SER A 431 -24.26 15.05 2.47
CA SER A 431 -23.25 16.09 2.55
C SER A 431 -22.01 15.60 1.79
N SER A 432 -21.54 16.39 0.84
CA SER A 432 -20.46 16.17 -0.14
C SER A 432 -19.49 14.99 0.08
N LEU A 433 -19.24 14.18 -0.99
CA LEU A 433 -17.86 13.72 -1.20
C LEU A 433 -17.11 14.88 -1.85
N ASP A 434 -16.41 15.65 -1.03
CA ASP A 434 -15.34 16.48 -1.57
C ASP A 434 -14.16 15.58 -1.88
N TRP A 435 -13.88 15.35 -3.16
CA TRP A 435 -12.50 15.10 -3.53
C TRP A 435 -11.87 16.46 -3.89
N LYS A 436 -11.29 17.11 -2.88
CA LYS A 436 -9.90 17.51 -3.18
C LYS A 436 -9.27 16.25 -3.75
N SER A 437 -8.33 16.36 -4.68
CA SER A 437 -7.33 15.30 -4.61
C SER A 437 -6.97 15.26 -3.11
N SER A 438 -7.42 14.23 -2.40
CA SER A 438 -6.44 13.29 -1.97
C SER A 438 -5.61 13.13 -3.26
N ASN A 439 -4.51 13.84 -3.42
CA ASN A 439 -3.59 13.96 -2.33
C ASN A 439 -3.66 12.68 -1.45
N LEU A 440 -3.85 11.49 -2.07
CA LEU A 440 -2.75 10.58 -2.21
C LEU A 440 -1.83 11.27 -3.16
N PRO A 441 -0.81 11.91 -2.61
CA PRO A 441 0.19 12.45 -3.45
C PRO A 441 1.43 11.59 -3.12
N LEU A 442 2.52 11.72 -3.80
CA LEU A 442 3.00 13.01 -4.25
C LEU A 442 2.95 14.14 -3.19
N SER A 443 2.58 13.96 -1.90
CA SER A 443 2.55 15.02 -0.84
C SER A 443 1.84 14.67 0.51
N ASN A 444 1.58 13.40 0.89
CA ASN A 444 1.16 13.11 2.28
C ASN A 444 2.40 13.07 3.19
N PHE A 445 3.32 13.99 2.90
CA PHE A 445 4.52 14.29 3.65
C PHE A 445 4.51 15.80 3.86
N GLU A 446 3.72 16.26 4.82
CA GLU A 446 4.06 17.42 5.62
C GLU A 446 4.03 16.97 7.10
N PRO A 447 4.92 17.54 7.95
CA PRO A 447 5.40 16.94 9.21
C PRO A 447 4.36 16.76 10.32
#